data_AF-A0A8T4T9E3-F1
#
_entry.id   AF-A0A8T4T9E3-F1
#
_cell.length_a   1.000
_cell.length_b   1.000
_cell.length_c   1.000
_cell.angle_alpha   90.00
_cell.angle_beta   90.00
_cell.angle_gamma   90.00
#
_symmetry.space_group_name_H-M   'P 1'
#
loop_
_entity.id
_entity.type
_entity.pdbx_description
1 polymer ?
#
loop_
_entity_poly.entity_id
_entity_poly.type
_entity_poly.pdbx_seq_one_letter_code
_entity_poly.pdbx_strand_id
1 'polypeptide(L)'
;MKISSILLLLIFVLAACSSEELPPSPPPVGGSGYGQAVAGLAGAMPDWAAPAKNLVATPAQGFYGDNVIVSVSNYDYIYKNAYLFNSQVRVWEKTTLQGDAVQDWVRNQAIGGINLDPTKFKEGDNYLVVYACNKSGENWECNGKKWMLLSFKVNAKAGAIPELAYVNQFVINSGLPPFAIMGVTAEKDNFTETGKTIPIADVIRYDARYRESGGLTVLVHVFDFKNRQELEVSLALFKEIINQGWKEHNGNNVAVFLDEFDHRVAVWSSGKQILYVETHKSDSANKEIIDAYLKKYPSDLKKQ
;
A
#
# COMPACT_ATOMS: atom_id res chain seq x y z
N MET A 1 -33.94 54.61 15.65
CA MET A 1 -32.66 54.22 14.99
C MET A 1 -31.61 53.99 16.08
N LYS A 2 -30.69 53.02 15.91
CA LYS A 2 -29.56 52.64 16.81
C LYS A 2 -29.72 51.40 17.71
N ILE A 3 -30.29 50.30 17.19
CA ILE A 3 -30.02 48.95 17.75
C ILE A 3 -29.60 47.98 16.63
N SER A 4 -30.09 48.19 15.40
CA SER A 4 -29.78 47.31 14.26
C SER A 4 -28.34 47.38 13.72
N SER A 5 -27.56 48.40 14.07
CA SER A 5 -26.17 48.55 13.57
C SER A 5 -25.10 47.91 14.46
N ILE A 6 -25.42 47.57 15.72
CA ILE A 6 -24.48 46.94 16.65
C ILE A 6 -24.49 45.42 16.49
N LEU A 7 -25.65 44.82 16.15
CA LEU A 7 -25.76 43.38 15.93
C LEU A 7 -25.05 42.93 14.64
N LEU A 8 -25.00 43.79 13.61
CA LEU A 8 -24.29 43.49 12.37
C LEU A 8 -22.76 43.48 12.56
N LEU A 9 -22.23 44.26 13.52
CA LEU A 9 -20.79 44.30 13.82
C LEU A 9 -20.32 43.06 14.59
N LEU A 10 -21.17 42.45 15.43
CA LEU A 10 -20.82 41.24 16.18
C LEU A 10 -20.78 39.97 15.31
N ILE A 11 -21.53 39.93 14.21
CA ILE A 11 -21.53 38.78 13.29
C ILE A 11 -20.26 38.76 12.43
N PHE A 12 -19.67 39.91 12.11
CA PHE A 12 -18.40 39.98 11.37
C PHE A 12 -17.17 39.60 12.21
N VAL A 13 -17.25 39.64 13.55
CA VAL A 13 -16.12 39.26 14.43
C VAL A 13 -16.08 37.75 14.69
N LEU A 14 -17.19 37.03 14.54
CA LEU A 14 -17.24 35.57 14.71
C LEU A 14 -16.86 34.79 13.43
N ALA A 15 -16.69 35.50 12.30
CA ALA A 15 -16.09 34.97 11.08
C ALA A 15 -14.60 35.34 10.96
N ALA A 16 -13.93 35.63 12.08
CA ALA A 16 -12.48 35.54 12.14
C ALA A 16 -12.12 34.07 11.94
N CYS A 17 -11.91 33.70 10.68
CA CYS A 17 -11.31 32.45 10.25
C CYS A 17 -10.19 32.12 11.23
N SER A 18 -10.37 31.09 12.06
CA SER A 18 -9.24 30.39 12.65
C SER A 18 -8.51 29.75 11.48
N SER A 19 -7.68 30.55 10.78
CA SER A 19 -6.75 30.03 9.81
C SER A 19 -5.88 29.07 10.59
N GLU A 20 -6.10 27.79 10.33
CA GLU A 20 -5.32 26.76 10.97
C GLU A 20 -3.84 27.07 10.71
N GLU A 21 -3.11 27.28 11.79
CA GLU A 21 -1.69 27.53 11.70
C GLU A 21 -1.03 26.26 11.18
N LEU A 22 -0.41 26.35 10.01
CA LEU A 22 0.28 25.23 9.36
C LEU A 22 1.78 25.28 9.70
N PRO A 23 2.48 24.14 9.63
CA PRO A 23 3.92 24.11 9.87
C PRO A 23 4.68 24.94 8.82
N PRO A 24 5.92 25.37 9.12
CA PRO A 24 6.77 26.04 8.16
C PRO A 24 7.13 25.09 7.01
N SER A 25 7.09 25.60 5.77
CA SER A 25 7.50 24.84 4.59
C SER A 25 8.96 24.37 4.69
N PRO A 26 9.28 23.17 4.21
CA PRO A 26 10.64 22.65 4.29
C PRO A 26 11.63 23.43 3.42
N PRO A 27 12.94 23.37 3.75
CA PRO A 27 13.98 23.87 2.86
C PRO A 27 14.00 23.06 1.54
N PRO A 28 14.34 23.68 0.39
CA PRO A 28 14.37 22.99 -0.89
C PRO A 28 15.44 21.89 -0.93
N VAL A 29 15.12 20.77 -1.58
CA VAL A 29 16.09 19.69 -1.84
C VAL A 29 16.91 19.99 -3.10
N GLY A 30 18.16 19.53 -3.16
CA GLY A 30 19.05 19.70 -4.30
C GLY A 30 19.82 21.03 -4.35
N GLY A 31 19.64 21.91 -3.36
CA GLY A 31 20.35 23.18 -3.24
C GLY A 31 21.70 23.05 -2.53
N SER A 32 22.50 24.13 -2.51
CA SER A 32 23.70 24.21 -1.67
C SER A 32 23.31 24.06 -0.19
N GLY A 33 23.74 22.97 0.44
CA GLY A 33 23.49 22.66 1.86
C GLY A 33 22.32 21.71 2.15
N TYR A 34 21.39 21.47 1.22
CA TYR A 34 20.21 20.61 1.43
C TYR A 34 19.96 19.71 0.21
N GLY A 35 20.04 18.38 0.39
CA GLY A 35 19.70 17.41 -0.65
C GLY A 35 20.76 17.24 -1.75
N GLN A 36 22.05 17.29 -1.42
CA GLN A 36 23.09 16.88 -2.38
C GLN A 36 22.94 15.41 -2.79
N ALA A 37 23.60 15.02 -3.90
CA ALA A 37 23.52 13.67 -4.45
C ALA A 37 23.86 12.61 -3.38
N VAL A 38 22.91 11.72 -3.11
CA VAL A 38 22.96 10.69 -2.06
C VAL A 38 23.75 9.45 -2.52
N ALA A 39 24.48 9.56 -3.64
CA ALA A 39 25.24 8.45 -4.21
C ALA A 39 26.39 8.06 -3.28
N GLY A 40 26.24 6.91 -2.58
CA GLY A 40 27.30 6.35 -1.76
C GLY A 40 27.31 6.81 -0.29
N LEU A 41 26.14 6.98 0.35
CA LEU A 41 26.09 7.06 1.81
C LEU A 41 26.67 5.77 2.40
N ALA A 42 27.96 5.77 2.76
CA ALA A 42 28.64 4.68 3.43
C ALA A 42 28.21 4.58 4.92
N GLY A 43 26.91 4.65 5.19
CA GLY A 43 26.31 4.58 6.53
C GLY A 43 26.25 5.90 7.32
N ALA A 44 26.82 6.99 6.81
CA ALA A 44 26.74 8.31 7.47
C ALA A 44 25.51 9.09 6.98
N MET A 45 24.61 9.47 7.90
CA MET A 45 23.44 10.31 7.60
C MET A 45 23.91 11.74 7.27
N PRO A 46 23.46 12.35 6.15
CA PRO A 46 23.78 13.74 5.85
C PRO A 46 23.25 14.72 6.91
N ASP A 47 23.95 15.82 7.13
CA ASP A 47 23.54 16.82 8.14
C ASP A 47 22.17 17.45 7.88
N TRP A 48 21.74 17.50 6.62
CA TRP A 48 20.42 17.99 6.21
C TRP A 48 19.29 16.95 6.38
N ALA A 49 19.63 15.70 6.69
CA ALA A 49 18.71 14.57 6.78
C ALA A 49 18.55 14.08 8.23
N ALA A 50 17.37 13.52 8.50
CA ALA A 50 17.04 12.80 9.73
C ALA A 50 16.64 11.35 9.41
N PRO A 51 16.71 10.43 10.39
CA PRO A 51 16.21 9.07 10.22
C PRO A 51 14.73 9.03 9.85
N ALA A 52 14.33 8.05 9.02
CA ALA A 52 12.95 7.80 8.60
C ALA A 52 12.06 7.25 9.74
N LYS A 53 11.78 8.06 10.77
CA LYS A 53 10.86 7.69 11.84
C LYS A 53 9.41 7.69 11.31
N ASN A 54 8.67 6.61 11.54
CA ASN A 54 7.30 6.40 11.06
C ASN A 54 7.08 6.60 9.55
N LEU A 55 8.16 6.46 8.77
CA LEU A 55 8.21 6.50 7.32
C LEU A 55 8.71 5.14 6.84
N VAL A 56 7.90 4.44 6.05
CA VAL A 56 8.19 3.06 5.62
C VAL A 56 7.92 2.91 4.12
N ALA A 57 8.81 2.18 3.43
CA ALA A 57 8.59 1.66 2.08
C ALA A 57 8.17 0.19 2.18
N THR A 58 7.07 -0.17 1.52
CA THR A 58 6.54 -1.53 1.47
C THR A 58 6.39 -1.99 0.02
N PRO A 59 7.02 -3.10 -0.40
CA PRO A 59 8.08 -3.79 0.32
C PRO A 59 9.36 -2.92 0.45
N ALA A 60 10.20 -3.20 1.44
CA ALA A 60 11.48 -2.47 1.61
C ALA A 60 12.52 -2.81 0.53
N GLN A 61 12.27 -3.87 -0.23
CA GLN A 61 13.03 -4.29 -1.39
C GLN A 61 12.08 -4.72 -2.51
N GLY A 62 12.36 -4.32 -3.75
CA GLY A 62 11.56 -4.68 -4.93
C GLY A 62 12.42 -4.86 -6.18
N PHE A 63 11.79 -5.27 -7.27
CA PHE A 63 12.39 -5.47 -8.58
C PHE A 63 11.92 -4.38 -9.54
N TYR A 64 12.67 -4.17 -10.64
CA TYR A 64 12.19 -3.27 -11.68
C TYR A 64 10.79 -3.65 -12.17
N GLY A 65 9.91 -2.66 -12.28
CA GLY A 65 8.49 -2.84 -12.61
C GLY A 65 7.56 -3.01 -11.41
N ASP A 66 8.08 -3.31 -10.22
CA ASP A 66 7.28 -3.34 -8.99
C ASP A 66 6.81 -1.93 -8.59
N ASN A 67 5.79 -1.89 -7.75
CA ASN A 67 5.33 -0.67 -7.10
C ASN A 67 5.67 -0.73 -5.60
N VAL A 68 6.48 0.22 -5.13
CA VAL A 68 6.81 0.39 -3.71
C VAL A 68 5.90 1.46 -3.12
N ILE A 69 5.30 1.16 -1.98
CA ILE A 69 4.37 2.06 -1.32
C ILE A 69 5.04 2.68 -0.11
N VAL A 70 5.10 4.00 -0.18
CA VAL A 70 5.61 4.85 0.89
C VAL A 70 4.43 5.24 1.76
N SER A 71 4.53 4.95 3.05
CA SER A 71 3.57 5.37 4.06
C SER A 71 4.27 6.21 5.11
N VAL A 72 3.69 7.34 5.46
CA VAL A 72 4.11 8.22 6.54
C VAL A 72 2.94 8.34 7.52
N SER A 73 3.19 8.13 8.81
CA SER A 73 2.13 8.12 9.83
C SER A 73 2.63 8.70 11.15
N ASN A 74 1.71 8.94 12.09
CA ASN A 74 2.03 9.48 13.43
C ASN A 74 2.71 10.86 13.37
N TYR A 75 2.24 11.70 12.44
CA TYR A 75 2.60 13.11 12.32
C TYR A 75 1.34 13.94 12.15
N ASP A 76 1.22 15.08 12.84
CA ASP A 76 0.06 15.98 12.65
C ASP A 76 -0.04 16.45 11.20
N TYR A 77 1.11 16.81 10.61
CA TYR A 77 1.21 17.33 9.25
C TYR A 77 2.39 16.74 8.49
N ILE A 78 2.11 16.27 7.27
CA ILE A 78 3.09 15.69 6.36
C ILE A 78 3.10 16.56 5.10
N TYR A 79 4.28 17.01 4.69
CA TYR A 79 4.39 17.84 3.49
C TYR A 79 4.02 16.99 2.27
N LYS A 80 3.09 17.48 1.46
CA LYS A 80 2.48 16.72 0.36
C LYS A 80 3.51 16.33 -0.71
N ASN A 81 4.58 17.11 -0.84
CA ASN A 81 5.62 16.86 -1.83
C ASN A 81 6.76 16.05 -1.20
N ALA A 82 6.91 14.81 -1.64
CA ALA A 82 8.09 14.00 -1.38
C ALA A 82 9.06 14.09 -2.56
N TYR A 83 10.29 13.63 -2.36
CA TYR A 83 11.29 13.63 -3.43
C TYR A 83 11.99 12.28 -3.54
N LEU A 84 12.07 11.77 -4.77
CA LEU A 84 12.75 10.53 -5.13
C LEU A 84 14.11 10.87 -5.74
N PHE A 85 15.17 10.20 -5.32
CA PHE A 85 16.47 10.41 -5.93
C PHE A 85 16.56 9.61 -7.23
N ASN A 86 16.51 10.29 -8.38
CA ASN A 86 16.80 9.69 -9.66
C ASN A 86 18.31 9.43 -9.73
N SER A 87 18.68 8.17 -9.48
CA SER A 87 20.06 7.70 -9.43
C SER A 87 20.76 7.63 -10.80
N GLN A 88 19.98 7.68 -11.89
CA GLN A 88 20.50 7.68 -13.27
C GLN A 88 21.06 9.06 -13.63
N VAL A 89 20.28 10.12 -13.41
CA VAL A 89 20.69 11.51 -13.71
C VAL A 89 21.16 12.30 -12.48
N ARG A 90 21.12 11.67 -11.29
CA ARG A 90 21.57 12.22 -10.00
C ARG A 90 20.84 13.49 -9.54
N VAL A 91 19.52 13.52 -9.68
CA VAL A 91 18.67 14.65 -9.24
C VAL A 91 17.51 14.18 -8.39
N TRP A 92 16.98 15.06 -7.54
CA TRP A 92 15.74 14.82 -6.82
C TRP A 92 14.54 15.14 -7.71
N GLU A 93 13.66 14.17 -7.90
CA GLU A 93 12.41 14.33 -8.61
C GLU A 93 11.25 14.42 -7.62
N LYS A 94 10.39 15.42 -7.81
CA LYS A 94 9.21 15.64 -6.98
C LYS A 94 8.17 14.54 -7.25
N THR A 95 7.61 13.97 -6.18
CA THR A 95 6.41 13.14 -6.21
C THR A 95 5.38 13.65 -5.19
N THR A 96 4.10 13.36 -5.42
CA THR A 96 3.00 13.91 -4.61
C THR A 96 2.35 12.79 -3.80
N LEU A 97 2.41 12.92 -2.48
CA LEU A 97 1.72 12.04 -1.54
C LEU A 97 0.22 12.36 -1.50
N GLN A 98 -0.57 11.34 -1.21
CA GLN A 98 -2.03 11.39 -1.09
C GLN A 98 -2.45 11.26 0.38
N GLY A 99 -3.57 11.88 0.72
CA GLY A 99 -4.20 11.85 2.05
C GLY A 99 -5.16 13.03 2.22
N ASP A 100 -5.53 13.33 3.48
CA ASP A 100 -6.38 14.48 3.80
C ASP A 100 -5.60 15.80 3.65
N ALA A 101 -5.73 16.42 2.47
CA ALA A 101 -4.89 17.54 2.07
C ALA A 101 -5.40 18.90 2.59
N VAL A 102 -4.49 19.69 3.14
CA VAL A 102 -4.70 21.09 3.54
C VAL A 102 -3.56 21.91 2.96
N GLN A 103 -3.85 22.67 1.90
CA GLN A 103 -2.84 23.38 1.11
C GLN A 103 -1.71 22.43 0.63
N ASP A 104 -0.45 22.71 0.99
CA ASP A 104 0.72 21.89 0.66
C ASP A 104 1.00 20.77 1.67
N TRP A 105 0.08 20.54 2.61
CA TRP A 105 0.21 19.53 3.66
C TRP A 105 -0.86 18.46 3.56
N VAL A 106 -0.61 17.35 4.23
CA VAL A 106 -1.52 16.23 4.44
C VAL A 106 -1.61 15.98 5.95
N ARG A 107 -2.82 15.88 6.50
CA ARG A 107 -3.02 15.61 7.92
C ARG A 107 -2.79 14.14 8.25
N ASN A 108 -2.19 13.87 9.41
CA ASN A 108 -2.09 12.55 10.08
C ASN A 108 -1.31 11.46 9.34
N GLN A 109 -1.70 11.14 8.11
CA GLN A 109 -1.18 10.05 7.31
C GLN A 109 -1.12 10.43 5.84
N ALA A 110 -0.01 10.09 5.20
CA ALA A 110 0.18 10.26 3.76
C ALA A 110 0.72 8.98 3.13
N ILE A 111 0.29 8.70 1.91
CA ILE A 111 0.70 7.53 1.12
C ILE A 111 1.16 7.94 -0.29
N GLY A 112 2.11 7.21 -0.85
CA GLY A 112 2.56 7.42 -2.23
C GLY A 112 3.04 6.12 -2.87
N GLY A 113 2.80 5.96 -4.17
CA GLY A 113 3.33 4.85 -4.96
C GLY A 113 4.60 5.27 -5.70
N ILE A 114 5.57 4.36 -5.77
CA ILE A 114 6.80 4.49 -6.53
C ILE A 114 6.88 3.31 -7.49
N ASN A 115 6.76 3.57 -8.79
CA ASN A 115 7.09 2.57 -9.80
C ASN A 115 8.62 2.46 -9.91
N LEU A 116 9.17 1.26 -9.71
CA LEU A 116 10.59 0.97 -9.83
C LEU A 116 11.03 0.93 -11.30
N ASP A 117 11.14 2.10 -11.90
CA ASP A 117 11.52 2.32 -13.30
C ASP A 117 13.07 2.27 -13.47
N PRO A 118 13.60 1.41 -14.37
CA PRO A 118 15.05 1.36 -14.64
C PRO A 118 15.63 2.65 -15.23
N THR A 119 14.80 3.55 -15.78
CA THR A 119 15.22 4.89 -16.23
C THR A 119 15.46 5.88 -15.08
N LYS A 120 15.05 5.54 -13.86
CA LYS A 120 15.19 6.39 -12.65
C LYS A 120 16.04 5.75 -11.56
N PHE A 121 15.93 4.44 -11.39
CA PHE A 121 16.58 3.69 -10.32
C PHE A 121 17.72 2.83 -10.86
N LYS A 122 18.75 2.67 -10.03
CA LYS A 122 19.84 1.71 -10.22
C LYS A 122 19.64 0.56 -9.26
N GLU A 123 20.25 -0.58 -9.59
CA GLU A 123 20.27 -1.72 -8.68
C GLU A 123 20.99 -1.37 -7.38
N GLY A 124 20.49 -1.90 -6.26
CA GLY A 124 20.97 -1.60 -4.92
C GLY A 124 20.10 -0.57 -4.20
N ASP A 125 20.74 0.22 -3.33
CA ASP A 125 20.05 1.16 -2.46
C ASP A 125 19.63 2.42 -3.20
N ASN A 126 18.36 2.78 -3.04
CA ASN A 126 17.72 3.97 -3.59
C ASN A 126 17.04 4.74 -2.46
N TYR A 127 16.76 6.02 -2.70
CA TYR A 127 16.44 6.96 -1.63
C TYR A 127 15.21 7.82 -1.94
N LEU A 128 14.43 8.08 -0.90
CA LEU A 128 13.31 9.00 -0.88
C LEU A 128 13.43 9.89 0.36
N VAL A 129 13.02 11.15 0.21
CA VAL A 129 12.85 12.06 1.34
C VAL A 129 11.42 12.55 1.51
N VAL A 130 11.00 12.66 2.77
CA VAL A 130 9.71 13.24 3.19
C VAL A 130 9.95 14.23 4.32
N TYR A 131 9.09 15.25 4.41
CA TYR A 131 9.08 16.19 5.53
C TYR A 131 7.78 16.07 6.29
N ALA A 132 7.86 16.03 7.62
CA ALA A 132 6.69 15.92 8.48
C ALA A 132 6.96 16.61 9.81
N CYS A 133 5.89 17.11 10.45
CA CYS A 133 5.94 17.88 11.67
C CYS A 133 4.86 17.44 12.67
N ASN A 134 5.18 17.54 13.95
CA ASN A 134 4.22 17.46 15.05
C ASN A 134 4.13 18.82 15.76
N LYS A 135 2.93 19.18 16.19
CA LYS A 135 2.68 20.36 17.00
C LYS A 135 2.94 20.02 18.47
N SER A 136 3.74 20.85 19.13
CA SER A 136 3.98 20.78 20.57
C SER A 136 3.77 22.17 21.17
N GLY A 137 2.57 22.38 21.71
CA GLY A 137 2.11 23.71 22.12
C GLY A 137 1.98 24.64 20.91
N GLU A 138 2.72 25.75 20.93
CA GLU A 138 2.78 26.73 19.82
C GLU A 138 3.91 26.42 18.82
N ASN A 139 4.76 25.42 19.09
CA ASN A 139 5.93 25.13 18.26
C ASN A 139 5.70 23.92 17.35
N TRP A 140 6.34 23.96 16.18
CA TRP A 140 6.41 22.83 15.26
C TRP A 140 7.74 22.08 15.42
N GLU A 141 7.67 20.81 15.77
CA GLU A 141 8.80 19.88 15.75
C GLU A 141 8.82 19.19 14.37
N CYS A 142 9.77 19.57 13.52
CA CYS A 142 9.90 19.06 12.15
C CYS A 142 11.22 18.33 11.95
N ASN A 143 11.54 17.38 12.84
CA ASN A 143 12.80 16.64 12.85
C ASN A 143 14.04 17.56 12.85
N GLY A 144 14.00 18.65 13.64
CA GLY A 144 15.07 19.65 13.65
C GLY A 144 15.25 20.40 12.32
N LYS A 145 14.17 20.60 11.56
CA LYS A 145 14.16 21.23 10.21
C LYS A 145 14.86 20.41 9.13
N LYS A 146 14.86 19.09 9.28
CA LYS A 146 15.54 18.14 8.36
C LYS A 146 14.54 17.28 7.61
N TRP A 147 14.96 16.84 6.43
CA TRP A 147 14.21 15.86 5.64
C TRP A 147 14.41 14.46 6.22
N MET A 148 13.34 13.70 6.39
CA MET A 148 13.44 12.28 6.73
C MET A 148 13.92 11.51 5.51
N LEU A 149 15.05 10.81 5.61
CA LEU A 149 15.64 10.03 4.53
C LEU A 149 15.34 8.54 4.72
N LEU A 150 14.65 7.97 3.75
CA LEU A 150 14.33 6.55 3.66
C LEU A 150 15.17 5.91 2.55
N SER A 151 15.78 4.76 2.84
CA SER A 151 16.37 3.88 1.84
C SER A 151 15.46 2.69 1.54
N PHE A 152 15.47 2.24 0.30
CA PHE A 152 14.83 1.01 -0.16
C PHE A 152 15.67 0.36 -1.25
N LYS A 153 15.55 -0.95 -1.44
CA LYS A 153 16.40 -1.69 -2.38
C LYS A 153 15.68 -2.00 -3.69
N VAL A 154 16.38 -1.81 -4.81
CA VAL A 154 15.92 -2.19 -6.16
C VAL A 154 16.83 -3.28 -6.70
N ASN A 155 16.24 -4.32 -7.27
CA ASN A 155 16.98 -5.47 -7.82
C ASN A 155 16.75 -5.60 -9.33
N ALA A 156 17.80 -6.01 -10.06
CA ALA A 156 17.87 -6.15 -11.52
C ALA A 156 16.74 -6.96 -12.16
N LYS A 157 16.38 -8.03 -11.46
CA LYS A 157 15.63 -9.16 -11.97
C LYS A 157 14.95 -9.80 -10.79
N ALA A 158 13.64 -9.93 -10.86
CA ALA A 158 13.04 -11.07 -10.23
C ALA A 158 13.58 -12.32 -10.96
N GLY A 159 14.06 -13.31 -10.22
CA GLY A 159 14.56 -14.53 -10.85
C GLY A 159 13.50 -15.10 -11.79
N ALA A 160 13.79 -15.14 -13.09
CA ALA A 160 13.17 -15.98 -14.13
C ALA A 160 11.67 -16.35 -13.97
N ILE A 161 10.80 -15.36 -13.76
CA ILE A 161 9.35 -15.56 -13.90
C ILE A 161 8.84 -14.51 -14.92
N PRO A 162 8.62 -14.89 -16.18
CA PRO A 162 7.97 -14.05 -17.19
C PRO A 162 6.59 -13.51 -16.73
N GLU A 163 5.92 -14.22 -15.82
CA GLU A 163 4.62 -13.83 -15.26
C GLU A 163 4.62 -12.59 -14.35
N LEU A 164 5.78 -12.08 -13.89
CA LEU A 164 5.85 -10.84 -13.10
C LEU A 164 5.55 -9.57 -13.92
N ALA A 165 5.70 -9.64 -15.26
CA ALA A 165 5.32 -8.56 -16.15
C ALA A 165 3.79 -8.30 -16.19
N TYR A 166 2.99 -9.19 -15.60
CA TYR A 166 1.53 -9.18 -15.71
C TYR A 166 0.78 -9.19 -14.38
N VAL A 167 1.45 -8.97 -13.24
CA VAL A 167 0.79 -8.98 -11.91
C VAL A 167 -0.46 -8.09 -11.88
N ASN A 168 -0.40 -6.91 -12.50
CA ASN A 168 -1.51 -5.96 -12.60
C ASN A 168 -2.73 -6.48 -13.39
N GLN A 169 -2.56 -7.52 -14.22
CA GLN A 169 -3.66 -8.19 -14.89
C GLN A 169 -4.40 -9.16 -13.95
N PHE A 170 -3.72 -9.71 -12.95
CA PHE A 170 -4.28 -10.70 -12.03
C PHE A 170 -4.84 -10.08 -10.74
N VAL A 171 -4.21 -9.03 -10.23
CA VAL A 171 -4.66 -8.33 -9.02
C VAL A 171 -5.08 -6.89 -9.30
N ILE A 172 -5.90 -6.31 -8.41
CA ILE A 172 -6.33 -4.92 -8.53
C ILE A 172 -5.22 -4.02 -7.96
N ASN A 173 -4.31 -3.54 -8.81
CA ASN A 173 -3.23 -2.65 -8.39
C ASN A 173 -3.69 -1.18 -8.30
N SER A 174 -4.75 -0.93 -7.54
CA SER A 174 -5.27 0.39 -7.24
C SER A 174 -5.90 0.40 -5.86
N GLY A 175 -5.94 1.57 -5.21
CA GLY A 175 -6.73 1.72 -3.98
C GLY A 175 -8.19 1.34 -4.21
N LEU A 176 -8.78 0.69 -3.22
CA LEU A 176 -10.19 0.30 -3.17
C LEU A 176 -10.78 0.92 -1.91
N PRO A 177 -11.32 2.16 -1.96
CA PRO A 177 -11.75 2.88 -0.77
C PRO A 177 -12.63 2.02 0.15
N PRO A 178 -12.33 1.96 1.46
CA PRO A 178 -11.39 2.81 2.21
C PRO A 178 -9.92 2.33 2.21
N PHE A 179 -9.57 1.30 1.45
CA PHE A 179 -8.24 0.70 1.43
C PHE A 179 -7.29 1.37 0.44
N ALA A 180 -6.08 1.62 0.90
CA ALA A 180 -4.93 1.82 0.06
C ALA A 180 -4.31 0.47 -0.31
N ILE A 181 -3.88 0.32 -1.57
CA ILE A 181 -2.98 -0.77 -1.95
C ILE A 181 -1.64 -0.53 -1.22
N MET A 182 -0.98 -1.59 -0.78
CA MET A 182 0.32 -1.60 -0.09
C MET A 182 1.43 -2.26 -0.92
N GLY A 183 1.07 -3.09 -1.90
CA GLY A 183 1.99 -3.72 -2.82
C GLY A 183 1.34 -4.89 -3.54
N VAL A 184 1.97 -5.29 -4.64
CA VAL A 184 1.60 -6.49 -5.41
C VAL A 184 2.84 -7.32 -5.71
N THR A 185 2.73 -8.64 -5.68
CA THR A 185 3.84 -9.57 -5.97
C THR A 185 3.34 -10.76 -6.77
N ALA A 186 4.25 -11.56 -7.32
CA ALA A 186 3.93 -12.90 -7.76
C ALA A 186 5.03 -13.88 -7.36
N GLU A 187 4.66 -15.11 -7.07
CA GLU A 187 5.58 -16.19 -6.75
C GLU A 187 5.11 -17.52 -7.35
N LYS A 188 6.06 -18.43 -7.54
CA LYS A 188 5.73 -19.83 -7.79
C LYS A 188 5.29 -20.45 -6.47
N ASP A 189 4.13 -21.07 -6.49
CA ASP A 189 3.55 -21.75 -5.35
C ASP A 189 3.06 -23.14 -5.78
N ASN A 190 2.62 -23.97 -4.84
CA ASN A 190 2.06 -25.26 -5.16
C ASN A 190 0.95 -25.66 -4.19
N PHE A 191 0.05 -26.50 -4.69
CA PHE A 191 -0.93 -27.19 -3.87
C PHE A 191 -0.46 -28.61 -3.64
N THR A 192 -0.18 -28.94 -2.38
CA THR A 192 0.29 -30.27 -1.97
C THR A 192 -0.67 -30.84 -0.92
N GLU A 193 -1.04 -32.11 -1.06
CA GLU A 193 -1.84 -32.80 -0.06
C GLU A 193 -0.99 -33.08 1.19
N THR A 194 -1.60 -32.94 2.38
CA THR A 194 -0.94 -33.16 3.65
C THR A 194 -0.26 -34.53 3.68
N GLY A 195 1.06 -34.56 3.91
CA GLY A 195 1.86 -35.78 3.97
C GLY A 195 2.40 -36.29 2.63
N LYS A 196 2.14 -35.58 1.51
CA LYS A 196 2.77 -35.87 0.21
C LYS A 196 3.90 -34.88 -0.09
N THR A 197 4.89 -35.35 -0.86
CA THR A 197 6.03 -34.54 -1.32
C THR A 197 5.91 -34.08 -2.78
N ILE A 198 4.98 -34.66 -3.54
CA ILE A 198 4.73 -34.30 -4.93
C ILE A 198 3.53 -33.36 -4.96
N PRO A 199 3.68 -32.13 -5.52
CA PRO A 199 2.57 -31.21 -5.63
C PRO A 199 1.51 -31.74 -6.60
N ILE A 200 0.25 -31.51 -6.26
CA ILE A 200 -0.91 -31.82 -7.10
C ILE A 200 -1.04 -30.80 -8.23
N ALA A 201 -0.64 -29.55 -7.96
CA ALA A 201 -0.55 -28.50 -8.95
C ALA A 201 0.58 -27.53 -8.60
N ASP A 202 1.41 -27.20 -9.59
CA ASP A 202 2.27 -26.02 -9.56
C ASP A 202 1.47 -24.83 -10.07
N VAL A 203 1.49 -23.73 -9.34
CA VAL A 203 0.70 -22.52 -9.66
C VAL A 203 1.57 -21.28 -9.61
N ILE A 204 1.11 -20.23 -10.27
CA ILE A 204 1.62 -18.88 -10.02
C ILE A 204 0.63 -18.19 -9.09
N ARG A 205 1.11 -17.78 -7.91
CA ARG A 205 0.32 -16.99 -6.96
C ARG A 205 0.62 -15.53 -7.18
N TYR A 206 -0.43 -14.73 -7.38
CA TYR A 206 -0.35 -13.28 -7.46
C TYR A 206 -0.96 -12.68 -6.21
N ASP A 207 -0.23 -11.80 -5.56
CA ASP A 207 -0.62 -11.24 -4.27
C ASP A 207 -0.91 -9.75 -4.40
N ALA A 208 -1.92 -9.28 -3.68
CA ALA A 208 -2.13 -7.87 -3.41
C ALA A 208 -2.40 -7.66 -1.92
N ARG A 209 -1.70 -6.70 -1.33
CA ARG A 209 -1.89 -6.31 0.07
C ARG A 209 -2.59 -4.97 0.12
N TYR A 210 -3.64 -4.86 0.92
CA TYR A 210 -4.42 -3.64 1.13
C TYR A 210 -4.38 -3.25 2.60
N ARG A 211 -4.45 -1.94 2.88
CA ARG A 211 -4.52 -1.42 4.25
C ARG A 211 -5.51 -0.26 4.35
N GLU A 212 -6.39 -0.35 5.34
CA GLU A 212 -7.29 0.74 5.72
C GLU A 212 -6.59 1.67 6.74
N SER A 213 -7.03 2.93 6.82
CA SER A 213 -6.56 3.90 7.82
C SER A 213 -6.71 3.40 9.27
N GLY A 214 -7.74 2.58 9.56
CA GLY A 214 -7.95 1.92 10.85
C GLY A 214 -6.96 0.78 11.17
N GLY A 215 -5.96 0.54 10.31
CA GLY A 215 -4.91 -0.44 10.52
C GLY A 215 -5.23 -1.86 10.05
N LEU A 216 -6.46 -2.13 9.59
CA LEU A 216 -6.84 -3.41 9.01
C LEU A 216 -6.00 -3.71 7.76
N THR A 217 -5.43 -4.92 7.70
CA THR A 217 -4.71 -5.42 6.54
C THR A 217 -5.51 -6.55 5.90
N VAL A 218 -5.66 -6.49 4.58
CA VAL A 218 -6.30 -7.53 3.77
C VAL A 218 -5.30 -8.03 2.75
N LEU A 219 -5.09 -9.34 2.68
CA LEU A 219 -4.30 -10.00 1.65
C LEU A 219 -5.23 -10.65 0.64
N VAL A 220 -4.92 -10.50 -0.63
CA VAL A 220 -5.59 -11.21 -1.71
C VAL A 220 -4.57 -12.02 -2.46
N HIS A 221 -4.80 -13.32 -2.52
CA HIS A 221 -4.05 -14.27 -3.33
C HIS A 221 -4.91 -14.72 -4.51
N VAL A 222 -4.35 -14.65 -5.70
CA VAL A 222 -4.93 -15.22 -6.92
C VAL A 222 -3.99 -16.33 -7.38
N PHE A 223 -4.42 -17.58 -7.20
CA PHE A 223 -3.68 -18.75 -7.65
C PHE A 223 -4.10 -19.08 -9.08
N ASP A 224 -3.19 -18.94 -10.04
CA ASP A 224 -3.44 -19.24 -11.44
C ASP A 224 -2.93 -20.64 -11.78
N PHE A 225 -3.88 -21.54 -12.06
CA PHE A 225 -3.59 -22.91 -12.45
C PHE A 225 -3.34 -23.00 -13.95
N LYS A 226 -2.65 -24.06 -14.38
CA LYS A 226 -2.44 -24.30 -15.81
C LYS A 226 -3.77 -24.49 -16.55
N ASN A 227 -4.74 -25.14 -15.91
CA ASN A 227 -6.04 -25.44 -16.48
C ASN A 227 -7.09 -25.67 -15.37
N ARG A 228 -8.38 -25.74 -15.76
CA ARG A 228 -9.49 -25.97 -14.83
C ARG A 228 -9.40 -27.32 -14.12
N GLN A 229 -8.86 -28.35 -14.77
CA GLN A 229 -8.83 -29.70 -14.21
C GLN A 229 -7.91 -29.76 -12.97
N GLU A 230 -6.73 -29.16 -13.04
CA GLU A 230 -5.80 -29.06 -11.89
C GLU A 230 -6.44 -28.29 -10.72
N LEU A 231 -7.19 -27.22 -11.02
CA LEU A 231 -7.93 -26.46 -10.02
C LEU A 231 -8.99 -27.33 -9.32
N GLU A 232 -9.81 -28.10 -10.07
CA GLU A 232 -10.87 -28.93 -9.47
C GLU A 232 -10.30 -30.03 -8.55
N VAL A 233 -9.17 -30.64 -8.95
CA VAL A 233 -8.47 -31.60 -8.07
C VAL A 233 -7.97 -30.91 -6.80
N SER A 234 -7.47 -29.69 -6.90
CA SER A 234 -6.99 -28.92 -5.76
C SER A 234 -8.13 -28.46 -4.85
N LEU A 235 -9.28 -28.04 -5.41
CA LEU A 235 -10.49 -27.68 -4.64
C LEU A 235 -11.03 -28.85 -3.81
N ALA A 236 -10.87 -30.09 -4.28
CA ALA A 236 -11.31 -31.27 -3.55
C ALA A 236 -10.60 -31.42 -2.19
N LEU A 237 -9.37 -30.92 -2.05
CA LEU A 237 -8.64 -30.89 -0.77
C LEU A 237 -9.30 -29.96 0.26
N PHE A 238 -10.01 -28.93 -0.21
CA PHE A 238 -10.69 -27.94 0.62
C PHE A 238 -12.19 -28.20 0.74
N LYS A 239 -12.67 -29.37 0.33
CA LYS A 239 -14.10 -29.70 0.27
C LYS A 239 -14.83 -29.43 1.59
N GLU A 240 -14.25 -29.84 2.71
CA GLU A 240 -14.88 -29.64 4.02
C GLU A 240 -15.01 -28.16 4.36
N ILE A 241 -13.92 -27.40 4.18
CA ILE A 241 -13.88 -25.96 4.45
C ILE A 241 -14.86 -25.20 3.52
N ILE A 242 -14.90 -25.55 2.24
CA ILE A 242 -15.81 -24.95 1.26
C ILE A 242 -17.26 -25.22 1.65
N ASN A 243 -17.59 -26.46 2.00
CA ASN A 243 -18.96 -26.84 2.34
C ASN A 243 -19.44 -26.24 3.66
N GLN A 244 -18.57 -26.13 4.66
CA GLN A 244 -18.88 -25.50 5.94
C GLN A 244 -18.94 -23.97 5.84
N GLY A 245 -18.06 -23.37 5.05
CA GLY A 245 -17.99 -21.93 4.85
C GLY A 245 -18.95 -21.39 3.79
N TRP A 246 -19.73 -22.25 3.12
CA TRP A 246 -20.54 -21.88 1.96
C TRP A 246 -21.52 -20.73 2.24
N LYS A 247 -21.43 -19.66 1.46
CA LYS A 247 -22.31 -18.48 1.50
C LYS A 247 -22.59 -17.95 0.11
N GLU A 248 -23.76 -17.34 -0.05
CA GLU A 248 -24.08 -16.53 -1.22
C GLU A 248 -23.80 -15.06 -0.92
N HIS A 249 -23.11 -14.39 -1.83
CA HIS A 249 -22.75 -12.97 -1.73
C HIS A 249 -22.95 -12.30 -3.09
N ASN A 250 -23.93 -11.39 -3.20
CA ASN A 250 -24.27 -10.71 -4.46
C ASN A 250 -24.47 -11.68 -5.64
N GLY A 251 -25.20 -12.78 -5.43
CA GLY A 251 -25.45 -13.80 -6.46
C GLY A 251 -24.24 -14.67 -6.82
N ASN A 252 -23.13 -14.54 -6.10
CA ASN A 252 -21.92 -15.35 -6.26
C ASN A 252 -21.75 -16.29 -5.08
N ASN A 253 -21.28 -17.50 -5.33
CA ASN A 253 -20.96 -18.46 -4.28
C ASN A 253 -19.55 -18.22 -3.75
N VAL A 254 -19.39 -18.09 -2.44
CA VAL A 254 -18.10 -17.94 -1.78
C VAL A 254 -18.05 -18.85 -0.55
N ALA A 255 -16.86 -19.32 -0.18
CA ALA A 255 -16.63 -19.99 1.09
C ALA A 255 -15.99 -19.02 2.07
N VAL A 256 -16.60 -18.79 3.24
CA VAL A 256 -16.10 -17.89 4.28
C VAL A 256 -15.89 -18.66 5.58
N PHE A 257 -14.65 -18.67 6.08
CA PHE A 257 -14.24 -19.45 7.26
C PHE A 257 -13.17 -18.69 8.07
N LEU A 258 -12.82 -19.22 9.24
CA LEU A 258 -11.63 -18.79 9.99
C LEU A 258 -10.50 -19.75 9.67
N ASP A 259 -9.31 -19.22 9.37
CA ASP A 259 -8.11 -20.04 9.28
C ASP A 259 -7.54 -20.40 10.66
N GLU A 260 -6.39 -21.06 10.67
CA GLU A 260 -5.71 -21.49 11.91
C GLU A 260 -5.18 -20.34 12.78
N PHE A 261 -5.13 -19.11 12.25
CA PHE A 261 -4.67 -17.91 12.94
C PHE A 261 -5.84 -16.99 13.35
N ASP A 262 -7.08 -17.50 13.33
CA ASP A 262 -8.30 -16.73 13.56
C ASP A 262 -8.48 -15.56 12.57
N HIS A 263 -7.87 -15.64 11.38
CA HIS A 263 -8.12 -14.67 10.31
C HIS A 263 -9.36 -15.07 9.53
N ARG A 264 -10.18 -14.07 9.18
CA ARG A 264 -11.37 -14.31 8.37
C ARG A 264 -10.99 -14.40 6.90
N VAL A 265 -11.29 -15.54 6.29
CA VAL A 265 -10.94 -15.84 4.91
C VAL A 265 -12.20 -15.95 4.06
N ALA A 266 -12.17 -15.42 2.83
CA ALA A 266 -13.15 -15.67 1.79
C ALA A 266 -12.46 -16.28 0.55
N VAL A 267 -12.98 -17.42 0.06
CA VAL A 267 -12.42 -18.16 -1.08
C VAL A 267 -13.48 -18.46 -2.12
N TRP A 268 -13.10 -18.37 -3.40
CA TRP A 268 -13.90 -18.85 -4.52
C TRP A 268 -13.04 -19.21 -5.73
N SER A 269 -13.63 -19.94 -6.67
CA SER A 269 -13.02 -20.22 -7.97
C SER A 269 -13.63 -19.36 -9.07
N SER A 270 -12.84 -19.10 -10.12
CA SER A 270 -13.28 -18.45 -11.35
C SER A 270 -12.39 -18.96 -12.49
N GLY A 271 -12.94 -19.66 -13.48
CA GLY A 271 -12.16 -20.17 -14.61
C GLY A 271 -11.04 -21.10 -14.15
N LYS A 272 -9.78 -20.75 -14.39
CA LYS A 272 -8.62 -21.53 -13.90
C LYS A 272 -7.96 -20.92 -12.66
N GLN A 273 -8.64 -20.01 -11.97
CA GLN A 273 -8.11 -19.30 -10.81
C GLN A 273 -8.86 -19.65 -9.52
N ILE A 274 -8.11 -19.71 -8.41
CA ILE A 274 -8.66 -19.62 -7.06
C ILE A 274 -8.33 -18.23 -6.50
N LEU A 275 -9.33 -17.61 -5.90
CA LEU A 275 -9.19 -16.37 -5.17
C LEU A 275 -9.29 -16.68 -3.68
N TYR A 276 -8.37 -16.12 -2.91
CA TYR A 276 -8.30 -16.24 -1.46
C TYR A 276 -8.08 -14.85 -0.87
N VAL A 277 -9.07 -14.36 -0.15
CA VAL A 277 -9.06 -13.05 0.50
C VAL A 277 -8.97 -13.24 2.00
N GLU A 278 -7.83 -12.90 2.58
CA GLU A 278 -7.54 -13.01 4.00
C GLU A 278 -7.66 -11.65 4.66
N THR A 279 -8.51 -11.57 5.67
CA THR A 279 -8.60 -10.39 6.53
C THR A 279 -7.92 -10.73 7.85
N HIS A 280 -6.84 -10.02 8.21
CA HIS A 280 -6.06 -10.26 9.44
C HIS A 280 -6.80 -9.78 10.72
N LYS A 281 -8.10 -10.09 10.80
CA LYS A 281 -9.02 -9.94 11.94
C LYS A 281 -10.14 -10.97 11.80
N SER A 282 -10.65 -11.47 12.92
CA SER A 282 -11.71 -12.49 12.97
C SER A 282 -13.12 -11.96 12.67
N ASP A 283 -13.34 -10.65 12.83
CA ASP A 283 -14.68 -10.05 12.96
C ASP A 283 -15.47 -9.94 11.63
N SER A 284 -14.81 -9.74 10.48
CA SER A 284 -15.51 -9.74 9.19
C SER A 284 -14.57 -9.90 8.00
N ALA A 285 -14.97 -10.64 6.99
CA ALA A 285 -14.29 -10.65 5.69
C ALA A 285 -14.57 -9.29 5.00
N ASN A 286 -13.55 -8.65 4.43
CA ASN A 286 -13.75 -7.29 3.93
C ASN A 286 -14.62 -7.24 2.66
N LYS A 287 -15.82 -6.64 2.78
CA LYS A 287 -16.81 -6.57 1.71
C LYS A 287 -16.31 -5.81 0.48
N GLU A 288 -15.64 -4.68 0.67
CA GLU A 288 -15.18 -3.81 -0.43
C GLU A 288 -14.17 -4.51 -1.33
N ILE A 289 -13.20 -5.21 -0.74
CA ILE A 289 -12.22 -6.02 -1.47
C ILE A 289 -12.90 -7.22 -2.15
N ILE A 290 -13.76 -7.95 -1.44
CA ILE A 290 -14.48 -9.11 -2.00
C ILE A 290 -15.34 -8.70 -3.21
N ASP A 291 -16.11 -7.61 -3.11
CA ASP A 291 -16.94 -7.11 -4.21
C ASP A 291 -16.12 -6.73 -5.43
N ALA A 292 -14.98 -6.05 -5.23
CA ALA A 292 -14.11 -5.65 -6.32
C ALA A 292 -13.52 -6.85 -7.05
N TYR A 293 -13.09 -7.87 -6.30
CA TYR A 293 -12.52 -9.09 -6.89
C TYR A 293 -13.59 -10.00 -7.50
N LEU A 294 -14.80 -10.11 -6.94
CA LEU A 294 -15.90 -10.83 -7.57
C LEU A 294 -16.34 -10.21 -8.90
N LYS A 295 -16.26 -8.88 -9.02
CA LYS A 295 -16.50 -8.21 -10.32
C LYS A 295 -15.44 -8.58 -11.36
N LYS A 296 -14.18 -8.73 -10.95
CA LYS A 296 -13.06 -9.11 -11.84
C LYS A 296 -13.05 -10.62 -12.14
N TYR A 297 -13.44 -11.43 -11.16
CA TYR A 297 -13.45 -12.89 -11.17
C TYR A 297 -14.79 -13.40 -10.63
N PRO A 298 -15.85 -13.39 -11.48
CA PRO A 298 -17.15 -13.91 -11.10
C PRO A 298 -17.05 -15.37 -10.63
N SER A 299 -17.71 -15.69 -9.54
CA SER A 299 -17.58 -17.02 -8.95
C SER A 299 -18.24 -18.09 -9.81
N ASP A 300 -17.48 -19.15 -10.09
CA ASP A 300 -18.00 -20.41 -10.61
C ASP A 300 -17.87 -21.55 -9.58
N LEU A 301 -17.66 -21.19 -8.30
CA LEU A 301 -17.54 -22.13 -7.20
C LEU A 301 -18.83 -22.96 -7.08
N LYS A 302 -18.66 -24.27 -6.99
CA LYS A 302 -19.73 -25.24 -6.80
C LYS A 302 -19.59 -25.90 -5.44
N LYS A 303 -20.73 -26.29 -4.86
CA LYS A 303 -20.76 -27.09 -3.64
C LYS A 303 -20.14 -28.45 -3.97
N GLN A 304 -19.16 -28.87 -3.16
CA GLN A 304 -18.26 -30.01 -3.46
C GLN A 304 -18.74 -31.31 -2.83
#